data_AF-A0A7I9YBR0-F1
#
_entry.id   AF-A0A7I9YBR0-F1
#
_cell.length_a   1.000
_cell.length_b   1.000
_cell.length_c   1.000
_cell.angle_alpha   90.00
_cell.angle_beta   90.00
_cell.angle_gamma   90.00
#
_symmetry.space_group_name_H-M   'P 1'
#
loop_
_entity.id
_entity.type
_entity.pdbx_description
1 polymer ?
#
loop_
_entity_poly.entity_id
_entity_poly.type
_entity_poly.pdbx_seq_one_letter_code
_entity_poly.pdbx_strand_id
1 'polypeptide(L)'
;MADTSRPDHLPNLRADRQPPHPSWLPRQRRGTTPQMIGRYPDFDVLESQDSWDEATRKVVLARLEPPGPLRFFTAAEESTLRAFCDIVLAQDEDPRVPVAEFIDDKLADGRLDGYQYADMPDDGDTWRLVLQGLDEAAKQRYGRPSFADAEVPSQLALVEQFSRGGLYGGAWSRLNESRAWSVCMRMALTAFYSHPWAWNEIGFGGPAYPRGYMRLGGPSGRASVREPFESRGAVDKDPVRLVQEEGS
;
A
#
# COMPACT_ATOMS: atom_id res chain seq x y z
N MET A 1 19.61 -14.82 5.96
CA MET A 1 19.48 -13.52 5.24
C MET A 1 19.99 -13.65 3.82
N ALA A 2 19.16 -13.29 2.85
CA ALA A 2 19.52 -13.29 1.43
C ALA A 2 20.66 -12.32 1.12
N ASP A 3 21.56 -12.72 0.23
CA ASP A 3 22.64 -11.86 -0.28
C ASP A 3 22.07 -10.87 -1.29
N THR A 4 21.82 -9.63 -0.86
CA THR A 4 21.23 -8.61 -1.72
C THR A 4 22.17 -8.07 -2.79
N SER A 5 23.44 -8.50 -2.81
CA SER A 5 24.36 -8.20 -3.92
C SER A 5 24.07 -9.03 -5.17
N ARG A 6 23.31 -10.12 -5.02
CA ARG A 6 22.93 -11.00 -6.11
C ARG A 6 21.45 -10.81 -6.45
N PRO A 7 21.03 -10.81 -7.73
CA PRO A 7 19.66 -10.48 -8.11
C PRO A 7 18.63 -11.60 -7.84
N ASP A 8 19.03 -12.77 -7.32
CA ASP A 8 18.15 -13.95 -7.15
C ASP A 8 16.97 -13.76 -6.20
N HIS A 9 17.02 -12.75 -5.32
CA HIS A 9 15.94 -12.39 -4.41
C HIS A 9 14.93 -11.40 -5.02
N LEU A 10 15.14 -10.94 -6.26
CA LEU A 10 14.28 -9.94 -6.88
C LEU A 10 12.89 -10.52 -7.20
N PRO A 11 11.80 -9.79 -6.94
CA PRO A 11 10.43 -10.25 -7.16
C PRO A 11 10.15 -10.74 -8.60
N ASN A 12 10.83 -10.15 -9.59
CA ASN A 12 10.65 -10.47 -11.01
C ASN A 12 11.14 -11.87 -11.42
N LEU A 13 11.85 -12.57 -10.52
CA LEU A 13 12.36 -13.93 -10.75
C LEU A 13 11.42 -15.04 -10.25
N ARG A 14 10.27 -14.69 -9.66
CA ARG A 14 9.23 -15.68 -9.33
C ARG A 14 8.60 -16.23 -10.61
N ALA A 15 8.25 -17.52 -10.62
CA ALA A 15 7.81 -18.23 -11.83
C ALA A 15 6.54 -17.64 -12.46
N ASP A 16 5.59 -17.22 -11.62
CA ASP A 16 4.35 -16.52 -11.97
C ASP A 16 4.45 -14.99 -11.79
N ARG A 17 5.61 -14.50 -11.33
CA ARG A 17 5.87 -13.11 -10.91
C ARG A 17 4.96 -12.61 -9.77
N GLN A 18 4.20 -13.49 -9.12
CA GLN A 18 3.31 -13.13 -8.03
C GLN A 18 3.98 -13.39 -6.68
N PRO A 19 3.79 -12.54 -5.67
CA PRO A 19 4.18 -12.87 -4.30
C PRO A 19 3.37 -14.09 -3.79
N PRO A 20 3.99 -14.95 -2.96
CA PRO A 20 3.22 -15.93 -2.23
C PRO A 20 2.23 -15.21 -1.31
N HIS A 21 1.02 -15.76 -1.20
CA HIS A 21 0.01 -15.23 -0.28
C HIS A 21 0.59 -15.12 1.14
N PRO A 22 0.37 -14.03 1.89
CA PRO A 22 1.09 -13.76 3.14
C PRO A 22 0.71 -14.69 4.32
N SER A 23 -0.13 -15.70 4.10
CA SER A 23 -0.54 -16.70 5.12
C SER A 23 0.61 -17.52 5.72
N TRP A 24 1.78 -17.53 5.10
CA TRP A 24 2.99 -18.16 5.67
C TRP A 24 3.65 -17.29 6.76
N LEU A 25 3.29 -16.01 6.86
CA LEU A 25 3.76 -15.12 7.92
C LEU A 25 3.08 -15.47 9.26
N PRO A 26 3.75 -15.24 10.40
CA PRO A 26 3.12 -15.45 11.69
C PRO A 26 1.99 -14.43 11.93
N ARG A 27 1.02 -14.83 12.74
CA ARG A 27 0.00 -13.93 13.28
C ARG A 27 0.62 -12.90 14.21
N GLN A 28 0.15 -11.66 14.11
CA GLN A 28 0.53 -10.56 14.99
C GLN A 28 0.05 -10.84 16.42
N ARG A 29 0.94 -10.67 17.40
CA ARG A 29 0.68 -10.88 18.84
C ARG A 29 0.71 -9.59 19.64
N ARG A 30 1.45 -8.57 19.20
CA ARG A 30 1.48 -7.23 19.81
C ARG A 30 1.14 -6.15 18.79
N GLY A 31 0.37 -5.15 19.21
CA GLY A 31 -0.12 -4.11 18.31
C GLY A 31 -1.03 -4.65 17.20
N THR A 32 -1.24 -3.82 16.19
CA THR A 32 -2.06 -4.13 15.02
C THR A 32 -1.23 -4.00 13.75
N THR A 33 -1.38 -4.96 12.84
CA THR A 33 -0.92 -4.91 11.45
C THR A 33 -2.12 -5.07 10.53
N PRO A 34 -2.03 -4.70 9.24
CA PRO A 34 -3.03 -5.10 8.27
C PRO A 34 -3.23 -6.63 8.34
N GLN A 35 -4.48 -7.09 8.38
CA GLN A 35 -4.85 -8.51 8.41
C GLN A 35 -4.33 -9.31 9.62
N MET A 36 -3.75 -8.65 10.64
CA MET A 36 -3.13 -9.29 11.81
C MET A 36 -2.06 -10.34 11.44
N ILE A 37 -1.35 -10.12 10.34
CA ILE A 37 -0.18 -10.90 9.90
C ILE A 37 1.01 -9.96 9.75
N GLY A 38 2.22 -10.45 9.98
CA GLY A 38 3.39 -9.59 9.85
C GLY A 38 4.71 -10.32 10.11
N ARG A 39 5.80 -9.73 9.62
CA ARG A 39 7.16 -10.28 9.84
C ARG A 39 7.65 -10.12 11.28
N TYR A 40 7.04 -9.20 12.03
CA TYR A 40 7.44 -8.80 13.38
C TYR A 40 6.26 -8.99 14.36
N PRO A 41 5.90 -10.26 14.67
CA PRO A 41 4.68 -10.56 15.41
C PRO A 41 4.65 -10.02 16.85
N ASP A 42 5.82 -9.75 17.44
CA ASP A 42 5.94 -9.22 18.80
C ASP A 42 6.28 -7.72 18.84
N PHE A 43 6.24 -7.03 17.69
CA PHE A 43 6.60 -5.61 17.59
C PHE A 43 5.35 -4.73 17.55
N ASP A 44 5.36 -3.66 18.35
CA ASP A 44 4.37 -2.59 18.27
C ASP A 44 5.08 -1.24 18.36
N VAL A 45 5.04 -0.48 17.27
CA VAL A 45 5.63 0.84 17.13
C VAL A 45 5.06 1.84 18.13
N LEU A 46 3.82 1.64 18.60
CA LEU A 46 3.18 2.52 19.57
C LEU A 46 3.75 2.37 20.99
N GLU A 47 4.48 1.27 21.29
CA GLU A 47 5.25 1.17 22.53
C GLU A 47 6.40 2.20 22.58
N SER A 48 6.80 2.76 21.43
CA SER A 48 7.79 3.83 21.33
C SER A 48 7.19 5.25 21.33
N GLN A 49 5.87 5.42 21.50
CA GLN A 49 5.24 6.75 21.30
C GLN A 49 5.78 7.86 22.23
N ASP A 50 6.18 7.50 23.45
CA ASP A 50 6.74 8.45 24.44
C ASP A 50 8.14 8.95 24.07
N SER A 51 8.76 8.32 23.09
CA SER A 51 10.03 8.78 22.57
C SER A 51 9.88 9.87 21.50
N TRP A 52 8.71 10.05 20.91
CA TRP A 52 8.49 11.04 19.85
C TRP A 52 8.24 12.41 20.44
N ASP A 53 8.53 13.46 19.67
CA ASP A 53 8.10 14.81 20.05
C ASP A 53 6.57 14.93 20.01
N GLU A 54 6.04 15.92 20.70
CA GLU A 54 4.60 16.13 20.85
C GLU A 54 3.87 16.29 19.51
N ALA A 55 4.45 17.03 18.56
CA ALA A 55 3.80 17.31 17.29
C ALA A 55 3.70 16.02 16.46
N THR A 56 4.80 15.25 16.40
CA THR A 56 4.82 13.95 15.72
C THR A 56 3.85 12.97 16.37
N ARG A 57 3.88 12.84 17.70
CA ARG A 57 2.98 11.94 18.44
C ARG A 57 1.52 12.26 18.15
N LYS A 58 1.15 13.55 18.18
CA LYS A 58 -0.21 13.98 17.87
C LYS A 58 -0.65 13.60 16.46
N VAL A 59 0.21 13.79 15.45
CA VAL A 59 -0.11 13.45 14.05
C VAL A 59 -0.24 11.93 13.88
N VAL A 60 0.64 11.15 14.50
CA VAL A 60 0.61 9.69 14.39
C VAL A 60 -0.62 9.10 15.07
N LEU A 61 -0.94 9.53 16.29
CA LEU A 61 -2.11 9.03 17.02
C LEU A 61 -3.42 9.41 16.32
N ALA A 62 -3.50 10.60 15.70
CA ALA A 62 -4.68 11.00 14.94
C ALA A 62 -5.00 10.06 13.76
N ARG A 63 -4.02 9.32 13.23
CA ARG A 63 -4.25 8.33 12.16
C ARG A 63 -4.95 7.05 12.65
N LEU A 64 -4.90 6.78 13.95
CA LEU A 64 -5.52 5.60 14.57
C LEU A 64 -6.98 5.83 14.95
N GLU A 65 -7.44 7.08 14.94
CA GLU A 65 -8.83 7.41 15.20
C GLU A 65 -9.72 6.80 14.09
N PRO A 66 -10.90 6.26 14.42
CA PRO A 66 -11.82 5.75 13.43
C PRO A 66 -12.13 6.83 12.38
N PRO A 67 -11.96 6.53 11.07
CA PRO A 67 -12.15 7.54 10.05
C PRO A 67 -13.64 7.90 9.90
N GLY A 68 -13.90 9.15 9.49
CA GLY A 68 -15.25 9.62 9.17
C GLY A 68 -15.73 9.14 7.79
N PRO A 69 -16.97 9.49 7.40
CA PRO A 69 -17.46 9.24 6.04
C PRO A 69 -16.66 10.05 5.01
N LEU A 70 -16.60 9.55 3.77
CA LEU A 70 -16.00 10.26 2.65
C LEU A 70 -16.70 11.60 2.38
N ARG A 71 -15.93 12.62 2.03
CA ARG A 71 -16.34 14.02 1.79
C ARG A 71 -16.14 14.46 0.35
N PHE A 72 -15.15 13.90 -0.36
CA PHE A 72 -14.83 14.25 -1.74
C PHE A 72 -15.52 13.32 -2.74
N PHE A 73 -15.43 12.01 -2.51
CA PHE A 73 -16.01 11.00 -3.40
C PHE A 73 -17.49 10.77 -3.11
N THR A 74 -18.22 10.43 -4.17
CA THR A 74 -19.62 10.01 -4.08
C THR A 74 -19.73 8.56 -3.62
N ALA A 75 -20.92 8.15 -3.17
CA ALA A 75 -21.18 6.77 -2.77
C ALA A 75 -20.93 5.74 -3.90
N ALA A 76 -21.10 6.14 -5.17
CA ALA A 76 -20.79 5.28 -6.31
C ALA A 76 -19.29 5.15 -6.55
N GLU A 77 -18.53 6.24 -6.38
CA GLU A 77 -17.07 6.22 -6.50
C GLU A 77 -16.41 5.50 -5.32
N GLU A 78 -17.01 5.57 -4.13
CA GLU A 78 -16.49 4.97 -2.89
C GLU A 78 -16.22 3.47 -3.03
N SER A 79 -17.17 2.69 -3.58
CA SER A 79 -16.99 1.24 -3.73
C SER A 79 -15.79 0.90 -4.60
N THR A 80 -15.61 1.64 -5.70
CA THR A 80 -14.51 1.43 -6.64
C THR A 80 -13.19 1.93 -6.07
N LEU A 81 -13.20 3.03 -5.32
CA LEU A 81 -12.02 3.54 -4.61
C LEU A 81 -11.50 2.53 -3.59
N ARG A 82 -12.39 1.98 -2.75
CA ARG A 82 -12.05 0.98 -1.73
C ARG A 82 -11.48 -0.27 -2.38
N ALA A 83 -12.18 -0.85 -3.35
CA ALA A 83 -11.72 -2.03 -4.08
C ALA A 83 -10.36 -1.78 -4.76
N PHE A 84 -10.17 -0.60 -5.37
CA PHE A 84 -8.89 -0.26 -6.00
C PHE A 84 -7.75 -0.21 -4.97
N CYS A 85 -7.98 0.49 -3.85
CA CYS A 85 -7.00 0.60 -2.76
C CYS A 85 -6.66 -0.76 -2.14
N ASP A 86 -7.65 -1.61 -1.93
CA ASP A 86 -7.43 -2.94 -1.36
C ASP A 86 -6.61 -3.82 -2.33
N ILE A 87 -6.91 -3.76 -3.63
CA ILE A 87 -6.16 -4.53 -4.64
C ILE A 87 -4.72 -4.03 -4.79
N VAL A 88 -4.49 -2.70 -4.88
CA VAL A 88 -3.13 -2.17 -5.09
C VAL A 88 -2.23 -2.28 -3.86
N LEU A 89 -2.81 -2.47 -2.67
CA LEU A 89 -2.10 -2.57 -1.40
C LEU A 89 -2.21 -3.96 -0.75
N ALA A 90 -2.80 -4.93 -1.45
CA ALA A 90 -3.00 -6.31 -0.97
C ALA A 90 -3.70 -6.37 0.41
N GLN A 91 -4.76 -5.60 0.59
CA GLN A 91 -5.58 -5.59 1.81
C GLN A 91 -6.76 -6.55 1.69
N ASP A 92 -6.48 -7.86 1.80
CA ASP A 92 -7.47 -8.90 1.51
C ASP A 92 -8.55 -9.02 2.60
N GLU A 93 -8.17 -8.81 3.87
CA GLU A 93 -9.05 -8.96 5.05
C GLU A 93 -8.86 -7.84 6.07
N ASP A 94 -9.81 -7.72 7.00
CA ASP A 94 -9.69 -6.80 8.13
C ASP A 94 -8.70 -7.31 9.19
N PRO A 95 -8.04 -6.41 9.93
CA PRO A 95 -8.14 -4.95 9.84
C PRO A 95 -7.37 -4.39 8.63
N ARG A 96 -7.92 -3.37 7.96
CA ARG A 96 -7.30 -2.66 6.83
C ARG A 96 -6.90 -1.25 7.22
N VAL A 97 -5.79 -0.75 6.66
CA VAL A 97 -5.46 0.68 6.72
C VAL A 97 -6.54 1.46 5.96
N PRO A 98 -7.10 2.54 6.54
CA PRO A 98 -8.17 3.35 5.92
C PRO A 98 -7.61 4.27 4.83
N VAL A 99 -7.13 3.67 3.75
CA VAL A 99 -6.44 4.38 2.66
C VAL A 99 -7.40 5.22 1.84
N ALA A 100 -8.60 4.71 1.58
CA ALA A 100 -9.64 5.44 0.84
C ALA A 100 -9.98 6.76 1.54
N GLU A 101 -10.13 6.73 2.87
CA GLU A 101 -10.43 7.88 3.71
C GLU A 101 -9.29 8.89 3.74
N PHE A 102 -8.04 8.42 3.81
CA PHE A 102 -6.89 9.32 3.72
C PHE A 102 -6.83 10.06 2.38
N ILE A 103 -7.06 9.36 1.27
CA ILE A 103 -7.06 9.95 -0.08
C ILE A 103 -8.21 10.96 -0.20
N ASP A 104 -9.40 10.58 0.24
CA ASP A 104 -10.58 11.45 0.24
C ASP A 104 -10.34 12.72 1.05
N ASP A 105 -9.83 12.61 2.28
CA ASP A 105 -9.54 13.77 3.14
C ASP A 105 -8.49 14.69 2.50
N LYS A 106 -7.46 14.11 1.88
CA LYS A 106 -6.41 14.87 1.18
C LYS A 106 -6.98 15.68 0.02
N LEU A 107 -7.86 15.08 -0.78
CA LEU A 107 -8.51 15.73 -1.93
C LEU A 107 -9.56 16.76 -1.48
N ALA A 108 -10.39 16.42 -0.49
CA ALA A 108 -11.41 17.31 0.06
C ALA A 108 -10.80 18.59 0.65
N ASP A 109 -9.62 18.48 1.28
CA ASP A 109 -8.91 19.61 1.89
C ASP A 109 -7.96 20.33 0.91
N GLY A 110 -7.89 19.90 -0.35
CA GLY A 110 -7.01 20.49 -1.36
C GLY A 110 -5.52 20.36 -1.02
N ARG A 111 -5.13 19.38 -0.20
CA ARG A 111 -3.74 19.15 0.20
C ARG A 111 -2.99 18.38 -0.89
N LEU A 112 -2.92 18.95 -2.08
CA LEU A 112 -2.26 18.36 -3.25
C LEU A 112 -0.74 18.49 -3.17
N ASP A 113 -0.03 17.81 -4.06
CA ASP A 113 1.43 17.75 -4.04
C ASP A 113 2.12 18.99 -4.66
N GLY A 114 1.35 20.01 -5.01
CA GLY A 114 1.85 21.31 -5.47
C GLY A 114 2.39 21.34 -6.90
N TYR A 115 2.21 20.27 -7.68
CA TYR A 115 2.50 20.23 -9.12
C TYR A 115 1.47 19.38 -9.86
N GLN A 116 1.35 19.63 -11.16
CA GLN A 116 0.48 18.89 -12.09
C GLN A 116 1.24 18.63 -13.39
N TYR A 117 1.04 17.46 -14.00
CA TYR A 117 1.58 17.20 -15.34
C TYR A 117 0.82 18.03 -16.40
N ALA A 118 1.53 18.61 -17.36
CA ALA A 118 0.92 19.52 -18.34
C ALA A 118 -0.13 18.88 -19.27
N ASP A 119 -0.12 17.55 -19.42
CA ASP A 119 -1.05 16.76 -20.24
C ASP A 119 -2.10 16.00 -19.40
N MET A 120 -2.18 16.28 -18.10
CA MET A 120 -3.11 15.64 -17.19
C MET A 120 -4.11 16.67 -16.65
N PRO A 121 -5.34 16.25 -16.30
CA PRO A 121 -6.20 17.03 -15.42
C PRO A 121 -5.57 17.17 -14.03
N ASP A 122 -6.21 17.94 -13.13
CA ASP A 122 -5.76 17.98 -11.74
C ASP A 122 -5.94 16.62 -11.04
N ASP A 123 -5.34 16.47 -9.87
CA ASP A 123 -5.33 15.19 -9.14
C ASP A 123 -6.75 14.71 -8.78
N GLY A 124 -7.68 15.63 -8.45
CA GLY A 124 -9.06 15.29 -8.10
C GLY A 124 -9.84 14.74 -9.29
N ASP A 125 -9.77 15.44 -10.43
CA ASP A 125 -10.35 14.97 -11.69
C ASP A 125 -9.68 13.68 -12.18
N THR A 126 -8.36 13.56 -12.02
CA THR A 126 -7.62 12.32 -12.34
C THR A 126 -8.18 11.12 -11.58
N TRP A 127 -8.41 11.26 -10.26
CA TRP A 127 -8.99 10.19 -9.46
C TRP A 127 -10.39 9.80 -9.94
N ARG A 128 -11.29 10.77 -10.16
CA ARG A 128 -12.64 10.48 -10.66
C ARG A 128 -12.62 9.74 -12.01
N LEU A 129 -11.74 10.17 -12.92
CA LEU A 129 -11.57 9.55 -14.23
C LEU A 129 -11.01 8.13 -14.16
N VAL A 130 -10.08 7.86 -13.24
CA VAL A 130 -9.55 6.52 -13.00
C VAL A 130 -10.65 5.59 -12.48
N LEU A 131 -11.41 6.01 -11.47
CA LEU A 131 -12.49 5.19 -10.91
C LEU A 131 -13.58 4.90 -11.97
N GLN A 132 -14.00 5.93 -12.70
CA GLN A 132 -14.92 5.77 -13.83
C GLN A 132 -14.35 4.80 -14.88
N GLY A 133 -13.08 4.94 -15.25
CA GLY A 133 -12.43 4.11 -16.25
C GLY A 133 -12.32 2.64 -15.82
N LEU A 134 -12.13 2.37 -14.53
CA LEU A 134 -12.11 1.01 -13.99
C LEU A 134 -13.50 0.37 -14.06
N ASP A 135 -14.56 1.11 -13.70
CA ASP A 135 -15.95 0.64 -13.83
C ASP A 135 -16.32 0.36 -15.29
N GLU A 136 -15.95 1.25 -16.21
CA GLU A 136 -16.14 1.05 -17.64
C GLU A 136 -15.41 -0.19 -18.15
N ALA A 137 -14.17 -0.41 -17.71
CA ALA A 137 -13.38 -1.57 -18.10
C ALA A 137 -13.95 -2.88 -17.54
N ALA A 138 -14.43 -2.88 -16.29
CA ALA A 138 -15.09 -4.02 -15.66
C ALA A 138 -16.37 -4.42 -16.42
N LYS A 139 -17.17 -3.42 -16.79
CA LYS A 139 -18.38 -3.64 -17.59
C LYS A 139 -18.08 -4.18 -18.97
N GLN A 140 -17.12 -3.59 -19.68
CA GLN A 140 -16.80 -3.97 -21.06
C GLN A 140 -16.14 -5.35 -21.16
N ARG A 141 -15.23 -5.68 -20.24
CA ARG A 141 -14.40 -6.89 -20.34
C ARG A 141 -14.99 -8.09 -19.58
N TYR A 142 -15.72 -7.84 -18.50
CA TYR A 142 -16.22 -8.89 -17.61
C TYR A 142 -17.74 -8.87 -17.40
N GLY A 143 -18.46 -7.92 -18.01
CA GLY A 143 -19.91 -7.81 -17.87
C GLY A 143 -20.38 -7.45 -16.45
N ARG A 144 -19.49 -6.91 -15.62
CA ARG A 144 -19.76 -6.55 -14.22
C ARG A 144 -20.30 -5.12 -14.13
N PRO A 145 -21.21 -4.82 -13.17
CA PRO A 145 -21.80 -3.49 -13.07
C PRO A 145 -20.78 -2.40 -12.67
N SER A 146 -19.80 -2.74 -11.84
CA SER A 146 -18.67 -1.89 -11.46
C SER A 146 -17.38 -2.72 -11.33
N PHE A 147 -16.24 -2.04 -11.12
CA PHE A 147 -14.99 -2.69 -10.75
C PHE A 147 -15.10 -3.39 -9.39
N ALA A 148 -15.79 -2.76 -8.42
CA ALA A 148 -15.99 -3.33 -7.09
C ALA A 148 -16.82 -4.63 -7.12
N ASP A 149 -17.73 -4.78 -8.08
CA ASP A 149 -18.56 -5.98 -8.27
C ASP A 149 -17.84 -7.11 -9.04
N ALA A 150 -16.65 -6.85 -9.58
CA ALA A 150 -15.86 -7.87 -10.26
C ALA A 150 -15.17 -8.81 -9.27
N GLU A 151 -14.96 -10.06 -9.68
CA GLU A 151 -14.16 -10.99 -8.86
C GLU A 151 -12.73 -10.49 -8.71
N VAL A 152 -12.08 -10.80 -7.58
CA VAL A 152 -10.70 -10.40 -7.28
C VAL A 152 -9.71 -10.69 -8.43
N PRO A 153 -9.73 -11.85 -9.12
CA PRO A 153 -8.86 -12.06 -10.28
C PRO A 153 -9.09 -11.08 -11.44
N SER A 154 -10.35 -10.67 -11.65
CA SER A 154 -10.72 -9.68 -12.67
C SER A 154 -10.27 -8.28 -12.25
N GLN A 155 -10.42 -7.93 -10.97
CA GLN A 155 -9.92 -6.67 -10.43
C GLN A 155 -8.38 -6.56 -10.55
N LEU A 156 -7.66 -7.61 -10.16
CA LEU A 156 -6.20 -7.71 -10.32
C LEU A 156 -5.79 -7.55 -11.79
N ALA A 157 -6.46 -8.24 -12.72
CA ALA A 157 -6.15 -8.15 -14.14
C ALA A 157 -6.35 -6.73 -14.71
N LEU A 158 -7.40 -6.02 -14.28
CA LEU A 158 -7.64 -4.63 -14.68
C LEU A 158 -6.60 -3.67 -14.09
N VAL A 159 -6.25 -3.82 -12.81
CA VAL A 159 -5.21 -3.03 -12.15
C VAL A 159 -3.84 -3.28 -12.79
N GLU A 160 -3.51 -4.53 -13.13
CA GLU A 160 -2.29 -4.88 -13.85
C GLU A 160 -2.23 -4.19 -15.22
N GLN A 161 -3.34 -4.19 -15.97
CA GLN A 161 -3.41 -3.48 -17.25
C GLN A 161 -3.28 -1.97 -17.07
N PHE A 162 -3.95 -1.38 -16.08
CA PHE A 162 -3.83 0.04 -15.77
C PHE A 162 -2.38 0.42 -15.45
N SER A 163 -1.70 -0.37 -14.60
CA SER A 163 -0.30 -0.16 -14.22
C SER A 163 0.66 -0.16 -15.41
N ARG A 164 0.26 -0.78 -16.54
CA ARG A 164 1.04 -0.89 -17.77
C ARG A 164 0.59 0.06 -18.88
N GLY A 165 -0.42 0.90 -18.65
CA GLY A 165 -1.01 1.74 -19.70
C GLY A 165 -1.70 0.93 -20.80
N GLY A 166 -2.47 -0.09 -20.39
CA GLY A 166 -3.17 -1.04 -21.27
C GLY A 166 -4.69 -0.87 -21.30
N LEU A 167 -5.23 0.21 -20.74
CA LEU A 167 -6.66 0.52 -20.71
C LEU A 167 -6.95 1.72 -21.60
N TYR A 168 -7.91 1.57 -22.52
CA TYR A 168 -8.16 2.56 -23.57
C TYR A 168 -9.66 2.84 -23.74
N GLY A 169 -9.96 4.01 -24.31
CA GLY A 169 -11.33 4.43 -24.60
C GLY A 169 -12.07 4.97 -23.38
N GLY A 170 -13.26 5.56 -23.60
CA GLY A 170 -14.07 6.12 -22.51
C GLY A 170 -13.31 7.14 -21.67
N ALA A 171 -13.35 7.01 -20.35
CA ALA A 171 -12.64 7.87 -19.43
C ALA A 171 -11.11 7.91 -19.67
N TRP A 172 -10.52 6.78 -20.09
CA TRP A 172 -9.07 6.66 -20.34
C TRP A 172 -8.58 7.58 -21.48
N SER A 173 -9.45 7.94 -22.43
CA SER A 173 -9.09 8.86 -23.52
C SER A 173 -8.74 10.28 -23.05
N ARG A 174 -9.08 10.63 -21.79
CA ARG A 174 -8.80 11.92 -21.16
C ARG A 174 -7.58 11.87 -20.23
N LEU A 175 -6.90 10.73 -20.14
CA LEU A 175 -5.80 10.52 -19.22
C LEU A 175 -4.55 10.05 -19.96
N ASN A 176 -3.40 10.49 -19.48
CA ASN A 176 -2.16 9.75 -19.67
C ASN A 176 -2.09 8.65 -18.61
N GLU A 177 -2.36 7.40 -18.98
CA GLU A 177 -2.54 6.29 -18.03
C GLU A 177 -1.33 6.06 -17.11
N SER A 178 -0.11 6.19 -17.64
CA SER A 178 1.12 6.01 -16.85
C SER A 178 1.28 7.11 -15.78
N ARG A 179 0.88 8.35 -16.12
CA ARG A 179 0.88 9.47 -15.18
C ARG A 179 -0.28 9.36 -14.19
N ALA A 180 -1.46 8.93 -14.63
CA ALA A 180 -2.59 8.64 -13.77
C ALA A 180 -2.25 7.57 -12.72
N TRP A 181 -1.61 6.47 -13.14
CA TRP A 181 -1.09 5.44 -12.23
C TRP A 181 -0.13 6.04 -11.19
N SER A 182 0.79 6.90 -11.62
CA SER A 182 1.73 7.58 -10.73
C SER A 182 1.03 8.48 -9.71
N VAL A 183 0.00 9.24 -10.14
CA VAL A 183 -0.82 10.08 -9.25
C VAL A 183 -1.53 9.23 -8.19
N CYS A 184 -2.21 8.17 -8.61
CA CYS A 184 -2.96 7.29 -7.71
C CYS A 184 -2.03 6.58 -6.71
N MET A 185 -0.97 5.92 -7.20
CA MET A 185 -0.06 5.16 -6.34
C MET A 185 0.71 6.04 -5.37
N ARG A 186 1.04 7.28 -5.74
CA ARG A 186 1.68 8.22 -4.83
C ARG A 186 0.82 8.51 -3.60
N MET A 187 -0.48 8.76 -3.77
CA MET A 187 -1.37 8.99 -2.64
C MET A 187 -1.66 7.70 -1.86
N ALA A 188 -1.90 6.57 -2.54
CA ALA A 188 -2.16 5.29 -1.90
C ALA A 188 -0.98 4.80 -1.04
N LEU A 189 0.26 4.86 -1.58
CA LEU A 189 1.46 4.47 -0.85
C LEU A 189 1.77 5.45 0.30
N THR A 190 1.54 6.75 0.10
CA THR A 190 1.70 7.74 1.17
C THR A 190 0.74 7.45 2.32
N ALA A 191 -0.54 7.18 2.02
CA ALA A 191 -1.53 6.82 3.01
C ALA A 191 -1.09 5.57 3.78
N PHE A 192 -0.83 4.47 3.05
CA PHE A 192 -0.51 3.18 3.64
C PHE A 192 0.76 3.21 4.50
N TYR A 193 1.88 3.65 3.94
CA TYR A 193 3.17 3.64 4.64
C TYR A 193 3.33 4.78 5.66
N SER A 194 2.35 5.67 5.80
CA SER A 194 2.30 6.62 6.91
C SER A 194 1.53 6.08 8.12
N HIS A 195 0.83 4.95 7.98
CA HIS A 195 0.01 4.39 9.05
C HIS A 195 0.81 3.48 9.99
N PRO A 196 0.65 3.59 11.33
CA PRO A 196 1.37 2.75 12.30
C PRO A 196 1.21 1.23 12.09
N TRP A 197 0.07 0.79 11.56
CA TRP A 197 -0.15 -0.63 11.29
C TRP A 197 0.79 -1.17 10.22
N ALA A 198 1.03 -0.41 9.15
CA ALA A 198 2.02 -0.78 8.13
C ALA A 198 3.44 -0.78 8.70
N TRP A 199 3.73 0.12 9.66
CA TRP A 199 5.02 0.14 10.35
C TRP A 199 5.26 -1.13 11.16
N ASN A 200 4.23 -1.62 11.85
CA ASN A 200 4.29 -2.89 12.57
C ASN A 200 4.55 -4.07 11.62
N GLU A 201 3.92 -4.07 10.45
CA GLU A 201 4.05 -5.12 9.45
C GLU A 201 5.51 -5.24 8.94
N ILE A 202 6.14 -4.09 8.65
CA ILE A 202 7.49 -4.02 8.09
C ILE A 202 8.59 -3.87 9.14
N GLY A 203 8.23 -3.71 10.42
CA GLY A 203 9.17 -3.51 11.54
C GLY A 203 9.84 -2.14 11.54
N PHE A 204 9.17 -1.11 11.01
CA PHE A 204 9.67 0.25 11.01
C PHE A 204 9.57 0.86 12.41
N GLY A 205 10.69 1.37 12.94
CA GLY A 205 10.81 1.92 14.30
C GLY A 205 10.04 3.22 14.58
N GLY A 206 9.24 3.69 13.63
CA GLY A 206 8.51 4.95 13.70
C GLY A 206 9.41 6.17 13.43
N PRO A 207 8.90 7.40 13.61
CA PRO A 207 9.63 8.62 13.33
C PRO A 207 10.96 8.71 14.11
N ALA A 208 11.98 9.24 13.44
CA ALA A 208 13.32 9.32 14.00
C ALA A 208 13.42 10.37 15.12
N TYR A 209 12.83 11.56 14.94
CA TYR A 209 13.02 12.67 15.88
C TYR A 209 12.28 12.42 17.21
N PRO A 210 12.91 12.74 18.37
CA PRO A 210 14.24 13.30 18.59
C PRO A 210 15.36 12.26 18.70
N ARG A 211 15.06 10.95 18.75
CA ARG A 211 16.04 9.87 18.99
C ARG A 211 17.12 9.76 17.89
N GLY A 212 16.73 9.95 16.64
CA GLY A 212 17.54 9.70 15.45
C GLY A 212 17.64 8.21 15.07
N TYR A 213 18.15 7.96 13.87
CA TYR A 213 18.69 6.65 13.46
C TYR A 213 20.22 6.73 13.50
N MET A 214 20.86 5.82 14.24
CA MET A 214 22.28 5.83 14.56
C MET A 214 23.08 4.82 13.73
N ARG A 215 22.43 3.78 13.21
CA ARG A 215 23.09 2.72 12.45
C ARG A 215 23.08 3.04 10.96
N LEU A 216 24.27 3.25 10.43
CA LEU A 216 24.52 3.36 8.99
C LEU A 216 24.90 1.96 8.48
N GLY A 217 23.94 1.27 7.88
CA GLY A 217 24.10 -0.04 7.26
C GLY A 217 22.92 -0.34 6.36
N GLY A 218 23.14 -1.00 5.22
CA GLY A 218 22.04 -1.42 4.34
C GLY A 218 21.09 -2.41 5.04
N PRO A 219 19.92 -2.69 4.46
CA PRO A 219 18.90 -3.57 5.05
C PRO A 219 19.36 -5.04 5.23
N SER A 220 20.55 -5.38 4.75
CA SER A 220 21.08 -6.73 4.62
C SER A 220 22.61 -6.72 4.55
N GLY A 221 23.22 -7.91 4.70
CA GLY A 221 24.67 -8.11 4.55
C GLY A 221 25.47 -7.99 5.85
N ARG A 222 26.80 -8.16 5.77
CA ARG A 222 27.68 -8.20 6.95
C ARG A 222 27.79 -6.85 7.68
N ALA A 223 27.46 -5.76 6.99
CA ALA A 223 27.46 -4.40 7.53
C ALA A 223 26.07 -3.96 8.02
N SER A 224 25.03 -4.81 7.93
CA SER A 224 23.72 -4.47 8.50
C SER A 224 23.83 -4.49 10.03
N VAL A 225 23.42 -3.40 10.64
CA VAL A 225 23.40 -3.25 12.10
C VAL A 225 22.03 -2.76 12.48
N ARG A 226 21.41 -3.41 13.47
CA ARG A 226 20.11 -3.01 13.97
C ARG A 226 20.22 -1.87 14.98
N GLU A 227 19.23 -1.00 14.97
CA GLU A 227 19.04 -0.06 16.07
C GLU A 227 18.74 -0.80 17.38
N PRO A 228 19.03 -0.20 18.55
CA PRO A 228 18.71 -0.82 19.84
C PRO A 228 17.22 -1.15 20.03
N PHE A 229 16.34 -0.43 19.33
CA PHE A 229 14.88 -0.58 19.35
C PHE A 229 14.34 -1.40 18.17
N GLU A 230 15.19 -1.84 17.25
CA GLU A 230 14.77 -2.70 16.14
C GLU A 230 14.73 -4.17 16.57
N SER A 231 13.62 -4.83 16.25
CA SER A 231 13.47 -6.27 16.45
C SER A 231 14.02 -7.04 15.26
N ARG A 232 14.46 -8.28 15.48
CA ARG A 232 14.74 -9.20 14.37
C ARG A 232 13.41 -9.77 13.88
N GLY A 233 13.20 -9.79 12.56
CA GLY A 233 12.02 -10.44 11.98
C GLY A 233 11.96 -11.92 12.36
N ALA A 234 10.74 -12.43 12.60
CA ALA A 234 10.51 -13.80 13.05
C ALA A 234 10.76 -14.86 11.95
N VAL A 235 10.86 -14.42 10.69
CA VAL A 235 11.11 -15.28 9.53
C VAL A 235 12.35 -14.83 8.75
N ASP A 236 13.20 -15.80 8.39
CA ASP A 236 14.38 -15.65 7.52
C ASP A 236 14.21 -16.40 6.19
N LYS A 237 12.97 -16.77 5.85
CA LYS A 237 12.65 -17.43 4.57
C LYS A 237 12.70 -16.41 3.42
N ASP A 238 13.23 -16.86 2.29
CA ASP A 238 13.23 -16.10 1.05
C ASP A 238 11.87 -16.30 0.33
N PRO A 239 11.09 -15.23 0.11
CA PRO A 239 9.79 -15.33 -0.54
C PRO A 239 9.87 -15.82 -1.99
N VAL A 240 11.02 -15.72 -2.68
CA VAL A 240 11.19 -16.30 -4.02
C VAL A 240 11.29 -17.83 -3.95
N ARG A 241 11.92 -18.37 -2.90
CA ARG A 241 12.07 -19.82 -2.70
C ARG A 241 10.78 -20.47 -2.21
N LEU A 242 9.98 -19.75 -1.41
CA LEU A 242 8.69 -20.25 -0.93
C LEU A 242 7.74 -20.65 -2.07
N VAL A 243 7.68 -19.85 -3.13
CA VAL A 243 6.83 -20.14 -4.31
C VAL A 243 7.26 -21.42 -5.02
N GLN A 244 8.55 -21.78 -4.98
CA GLN A 244 9.05 -23.01 -5.60
C GLN A 244 8.69 -24.26 -4.79
N GLU A 245 8.58 -24.13 -3.45
CA GLU A 245 8.23 -25.23 -2.54
C GLU A 245 6.74 -25.56 -2.55
N GLU A 246 5.86 -24.57 -2.77
CA GLU A 246 4.39 -24.78 -2.85
C GLU A 246 3.93 -25.33 -4.23
N GLY A 247 4.80 -25.28 -5.24
CA GLY A 247 4.53 -25.78 -6.60
C GLY A 247 5.12 -27.16 -6.94
N SER A 248 5.74 -27.86 -5.99
CA SER A 248 6.23 -29.26 -6.13
C SER A 248 5.32 -30.25 -5.39
#